data_AF-A0A436RXT7-F1
#
_entry.id   AF-A0A436RXT7-F1
#
_cell.length_a   1.000
_cell.length_b   1.000
_cell.length_c   1.000
_cell.angle_alpha   90.00
_cell.angle_beta   90.00
_cell.angle_gamma   90.00
#
_symmetry.space_group_name_H-M   'P 1'
#
loop_
_entity.id
_entity.type
_entity.pdbx_description
1 polymer ?
#
loop_
_entity_poly.entity_id
_entity_poly.type
_entity_poly.pdbx_seq_one_letter_code
_entity_poly.pdbx_strand_id
1 'polypeptide(L)'
;AWSPVVRQRLNEKYSFVHPENPGINRLSHMLWTGKPRNAEADARNAVFYGDKAIDRSPCGTGTSARMAQLHAKGKLKEGDSFVHESIIGSLFRGRVEKEVSVAGKPAIIPSIGGWARMTGLNTIFIDDRDPFAHGFIVT
;
A
#
# COMPACT_ATOMS: atom_id res chain seq x y z
N ALA A 1 -13.46 -5.15 9.50
CA ALA A 1 -14.73 -5.70 9.01
C ALA A 1 -15.08 -5.22 7.59
N TRP A 2 -15.01 -3.92 7.28
CA TRP A 2 -15.52 -3.41 5.99
C TRP A 2 -14.59 -3.55 4.78
N SER A 3 -13.26 -3.54 4.95
CA SER A 3 -12.31 -3.53 3.82
C SER A 3 -12.51 -4.70 2.84
N PRO A 4 -12.68 -5.97 3.27
CA PRO A 4 -12.92 -7.07 2.34
C PRO A 4 -14.23 -6.92 1.56
N VAL A 5 -15.32 -6.51 2.23
CA VAL A 5 -16.64 -6.30 1.63
C VAL A 5 -16.58 -5.20 0.56
N VAL A 6 -15.96 -4.07 0.89
CA VAL A 6 -15.81 -2.95 -0.05
C VAL A 6 -14.94 -3.36 -1.24
N ARG A 7 -13.82 -4.05 -1.00
CA ARG A 7 -12.93 -4.54 -2.05
C ARG A 7 -13.65 -5.51 -3.00
N GLN A 8 -14.42 -6.45 -2.44
CA GLN A 8 -15.20 -7.40 -3.24
C GLN A 8 -16.20 -6.66 -4.13
N ARG A 9 -17.05 -5.82 -3.54
CA ARG A 9 -18.08 -5.06 -4.29
C ARG A 9 -17.48 -4.15 -5.37
N LEU A 10 -16.31 -3.56 -5.12
CA LEU A 10 -15.62 -2.76 -6.12
C LEU A 10 -15.09 -3.61 -7.28
N ASN A 11 -14.56 -4.81 -7.02
CA ASN A 11 -14.14 -5.73 -8.08
C ASN A 11 -15.32 -6.33 -8.85
N GLU A 12 -16.48 -6.53 -8.22
CA GLU A 12 -17.70 -6.97 -8.90
C GLU A 12 -18.26 -5.87 -9.82
N LYS A 13 -18.15 -4.60 -9.40
CA LYS A 13 -18.71 -3.46 -10.11
C LYS A 13 -17.79 -2.87 -11.18
N TYR A 14 -16.47 -2.95 -10.99
CA TYR A 14 -15.48 -2.29 -11.84
C TYR A 14 -14.36 -3.23 -12.25
N SER A 15 -13.81 -3.01 -13.44
CA SER A 15 -12.61 -3.71 -13.92
C SER A 15 -11.36 -2.86 -13.71
N PHE A 16 -10.33 -3.46 -13.11
CA PHE A 16 -9.05 -2.79 -12.84
C PHE A 16 -7.94 -3.55 -13.54
N VAL A 17 -7.53 -3.15 -14.75
CA VAL A 17 -6.46 -3.82 -15.50
C VAL A 17 -5.33 -2.85 -15.75
N HIS A 18 -4.12 -3.22 -15.34
CA HIS A 18 -2.92 -2.45 -15.64
C HIS A 18 -2.65 -2.50 -17.15
N PRO A 19 -2.47 -1.35 -17.82
CA PRO A 19 -2.47 -1.28 -19.29
C PRO A 19 -1.32 -2.05 -19.94
N GLU A 20 -0.21 -2.24 -19.22
CA GLU A 20 0.99 -2.92 -19.73
C GLU A 20 1.23 -4.27 -19.03
N ASN A 21 0.41 -4.66 -18.04
CA ASN A 21 0.59 -5.91 -17.31
C ASN A 21 -0.76 -6.56 -17.00
N PRO A 22 -1.22 -7.50 -17.85
CA PRO A 22 -2.52 -8.16 -17.64
C PRO A 22 -2.57 -9.04 -16.38
N GLY A 23 -1.44 -9.35 -15.75
CA GLY A 23 -1.40 -10.03 -14.45
C GLY A 23 -1.87 -9.17 -13.28
N ILE A 24 -1.88 -7.83 -13.43
CA ILE A 24 -2.41 -6.87 -12.46
C ILE A 24 -3.82 -6.48 -12.92
N ASN A 25 -4.80 -7.30 -12.55
CA ASN A 25 -6.16 -7.25 -13.11
C ASN A 25 -7.29 -7.19 -12.06
N ARG A 26 -6.96 -6.81 -10.82
CA ARG A 26 -7.93 -6.71 -9.72
C ARG A 26 -7.47 -5.73 -8.66
N LEU A 27 -8.44 -5.16 -7.93
CA LEU A 27 -8.19 -4.39 -6.72
C LEU A 27 -7.88 -5.33 -5.56
N SER A 28 -6.63 -5.35 -5.10
CA SER A 28 -6.14 -6.25 -4.03
C SER A 28 -6.03 -5.59 -2.65
N HIS A 29 -5.90 -4.25 -2.61
CA HIS A 29 -5.67 -3.48 -1.40
C HIS A 29 -6.77 -2.44 -1.19
N MET A 30 -7.09 -2.15 0.07
CA MET A 30 -7.95 -1.04 0.47
C MET A 30 -7.19 -0.11 1.41
N LEU A 31 -6.98 1.13 0.97
CA LEU A 31 -6.34 2.18 1.77
C LEU A 31 -7.39 3.13 2.33
N TRP A 32 -7.53 3.18 3.65
CA TRP A 32 -8.36 4.16 4.34
C TRP A 32 -7.54 5.36 4.74
N THR A 33 -7.94 6.55 4.31
CA THR A 33 -7.23 7.80 4.62
C THR A 33 -7.82 8.47 5.86
N GLY A 34 -7.00 9.18 6.62
CA GLY A 34 -7.42 9.98 7.75
C GLY A 34 -6.56 11.23 7.94
N LYS A 35 -6.98 12.08 8.89
CA LYS A 35 -6.17 13.22 9.34
C LYS A 35 -4.90 12.70 10.03
N PRO A 36 -3.74 13.34 9.77
CA PRO A 36 -2.51 13.03 10.50
C PRO A 36 -2.65 13.35 11.99
N ARG A 37 -1.92 12.62 12.81
CA ARG A 37 -1.72 12.90 14.24
C ARG A 37 -0.32 13.42 14.52
N ASN A 38 0.65 12.98 13.73
CA ASN A 38 2.01 13.51 13.77
C ASN A 38 2.06 14.87 13.05
N ALA A 39 2.70 15.87 13.66
CA ALA A 39 2.83 17.21 13.09
C ALA A 39 3.67 17.26 11.79
N GLU A 40 4.55 16.29 11.58
CA GLU A 40 5.35 16.17 10.35
C GLU A 40 4.58 15.50 9.20
N ALA A 41 3.43 14.88 9.45
CA ALA A 41 2.72 14.08 8.47
C ALA A 41 1.68 14.91 7.69
N ASP A 42 1.66 14.74 6.37
CA ASP A 42 0.68 15.38 5.49
C ASP A 42 -0.66 14.62 5.49
N ALA A 43 -0.60 13.30 5.70
CA ALA A 43 -1.77 12.43 5.80
C ALA A 43 -1.49 11.20 6.64
N ARG A 44 -2.55 10.48 7.01
CA ARG A 44 -2.48 9.18 7.65
C ARG A 44 -3.26 8.14 6.87
N ASN A 45 -2.86 6.88 6.95
CA ASN A 45 -3.63 5.77 6.41
C ASN A 45 -3.59 4.49 7.24
N ALA A 46 -4.48 3.57 6.87
CA ALA A 46 -4.37 2.14 7.15
C ALA A 46 -4.68 1.34 5.88
N VAL A 47 -3.75 0.48 5.45
CA VAL A 47 -3.95 -0.41 4.29
C VAL A 47 -4.36 -1.80 4.77
N PHE A 48 -5.43 -2.32 4.17
CA PHE A 48 -5.92 -3.68 4.38
C PHE A 48 -5.73 -4.50 3.10
N TYR A 49 -5.25 -5.72 3.26
CA TYR A 49 -4.94 -6.64 2.16
C TYR A 49 -5.11 -8.10 2.60
N GLY A 50 -5.09 -9.02 1.64
CA GLY A 50 -5.46 -10.41 1.89
C GLY A 50 -6.85 -10.50 2.54
N ASP A 51 -7.10 -11.55 3.31
CA ASP A 51 -8.40 -11.72 3.96
C ASP A 51 -8.53 -10.85 5.22
N LYS A 52 -7.45 -10.77 6.02
CA LYS A 52 -7.47 -10.13 7.35
C LYS A 52 -6.20 -9.33 7.67
N ALA A 53 -5.30 -9.11 6.71
CA ALA A 53 -4.06 -8.41 6.98
C ALA A 53 -4.24 -6.88 6.99
N ILE A 54 -3.52 -6.23 7.89
CA ILE A 54 -3.37 -4.78 7.97
C ILE A 54 -1.88 -4.46 7.87
N ASP A 55 -1.53 -3.45 7.08
CA ASP A 55 -0.18 -2.93 7.05
C ASP A 55 0.08 -2.05 8.28
N ARG A 56 1.18 -2.35 8.98
CA ARG A 56 1.61 -1.56 10.15
C ARG A 56 2.52 -0.42 9.71
N SER A 57 3.11 -0.49 8.53
CA SER A 57 3.79 0.64 7.90
C SER A 57 2.76 1.55 7.23
N PRO A 58 3.17 2.73 6.74
CA PRO A 58 2.32 3.58 5.90
C PRO A 58 2.00 2.98 4.53
N CYS A 59 2.51 1.77 4.24
CA CYS A 59 2.41 1.05 2.97
C CYS A 59 3.09 1.78 1.82
N GLY A 60 4.22 1.28 1.33
CA GLY A 60 5.01 1.96 0.29
C GLY A 60 4.26 2.12 -1.04
N THR A 61 3.62 1.04 -1.52
CA THR A 61 2.78 1.07 -2.72
C THR A 61 1.51 1.89 -2.51
N GLY A 62 0.90 1.82 -1.32
CA GLY A 62 -0.25 2.64 -0.95
C GLY A 62 0.09 4.14 -0.90
N THR A 63 1.27 4.50 -0.40
CA THR A 63 1.80 5.87 -0.39
C THR A 63 2.06 6.36 -1.80
N SER A 64 2.68 5.52 -2.65
CA SER A 64 2.89 5.81 -4.07
C SER A 64 1.57 6.08 -4.80
N ALA A 65 0.56 5.23 -4.60
CA ALA A 65 -0.77 5.40 -5.18
C ALA A 65 -1.48 6.67 -4.66
N ARG A 66 -1.31 7.00 -3.37
CA ARG A 66 -1.85 8.23 -2.78
C ARG A 66 -1.19 9.47 -3.36
N MET A 67 0.12 9.47 -3.56
CA MET A 67 0.83 10.57 -4.22
C MET A 67 0.35 10.74 -5.67
N ALA A 68 0.25 9.65 -6.44
CA ALA A 68 -0.27 9.69 -7.81
C ALA A 68 -1.70 10.26 -7.87
N GLN A 69 -2.57 9.89 -6.91
CA GLN A 69 -3.92 10.45 -6.80
C GLN A 69 -3.92 11.95 -6.48
N LEU A 70 -3.05 12.40 -5.58
CA LEU A 70 -2.95 13.81 -5.20
C LEU A 70 -2.35 14.65 -6.35
N HIS A 71 -1.36 14.11 -7.06
CA HIS A 71 -0.78 14.68 -8.25
C HIS A 71 -1.83 14.87 -9.36
N ALA A 72 -2.60 13.82 -9.68
CA ALA A 72 -3.71 13.90 -10.63
C ALA A 72 -4.80 14.91 -10.23
N LYS A 73 -4.85 15.32 -8.96
CA LYS A 73 -5.75 16.37 -8.43
C LYS A 73 -5.09 17.75 -8.32
N GLY A 74 -3.86 17.92 -8.83
CA GLY A 74 -3.08 19.15 -8.76
C GLY A 74 -2.62 19.55 -7.36
N LYS A 75 -2.66 18.61 -6.39
CA LYS A 75 -2.28 18.86 -4.98
C LYS A 75 -0.84 18.52 -4.67
N LEU A 76 -0.18 17.78 -5.54
CA LEU A 76 1.27 17.54 -5.55
C LEU A 76 1.76 17.78 -6.97
N LYS A 77 2.99 18.23 -7.12
CA LYS A 77 3.70 18.44 -8.38
C LYS A 77 4.99 17.65 -8.41
N GLU A 78 5.60 17.52 -9.59
CA GLU A 78 6.98 17.06 -9.68
C GLU A 78 7.89 17.86 -8.73
N GLY A 79 8.72 17.15 -7.96
CA GLY A 79 9.60 17.73 -6.96
C GLY A 79 8.98 17.95 -5.57
N ASP A 80 7.68 17.73 -5.39
CA ASP A 80 7.05 17.84 -4.07
C ASP A 80 7.33 16.61 -3.20
N SER A 81 7.49 16.86 -1.90
CA SER A 81 7.59 15.82 -0.87
C SER A 81 6.23 15.53 -0.25
N PHE A 82 6.05 14.32 0.29
CA PHE A 82 4.83 13.88 0.97
C PHE A 82 5.16 12.92 2.11
N VAL A 83 4.74 13.23 3.33
CA VAL A 83 4.96 12.42 4.53
C VAL A 83 3.67 11.69 4.92
N HIS A 84 3.73 10.36 4.96
CA HIS A 84 2.57 9.51 5.22
C HIS A 84 2.70 8.78 6.55
N GLU A 85 1.72 8.96 7.44
CA GLU A 85 1.64 8.28 8.73
C GLU A 85 0.85 6.97 8.63
N SER A 86 1.32 5.93 9.31
CA SER A 86 0.61 4.65 9.44
C SER A 86 -0.44 4.65 10.55
N ILE A 87 -1.15 3.53 10.69
CA ILE A 87 -2.07 3.32 11.80
C ILE A 87 -1.34 3.33 13.17
N ILE A 88 -0.08 2.87 13.24
CA ILE A 88 0.73 2.85 14.46
C ILE A 88 1.63 4.08 14.64
N GLY A 89 1.57 5.07 13.74
CA GLY A 89 2.32 6.33 13.86
C GLY A 89 3.71 6.35 13.22
N SER A 90 4.14 5.26 12.59
CA SER A 90 5.37 5.24 11.77
C SER A 90 5.21 6.12 10.52
N LEU A 91 6.32 6.64 9.99
CA LEU A 91 6.33 7.59 8.87
C LEU A 91 7.12 7.04 7.68
N PHE A 92 6.61 7.30 6.48
CA PHE A 92 7.35 7.23 5.22
C PHE A 92 7.42 8.62 4.61
N ARG A 93 8.56 8.92 3.99
CA ARG A 93 8.79 10.16 3.25
C ARG A 93 8.79 9.81 1.76
N GLY A 94 7.75 10.21 1.05
CA GLY A 94 7.67 10.08 -0.40
C GLY A 94 8.03 11.37 -1.12
N ARG A 95 8.38 11.26 -2.40
CA ARG A 95 8.56 12.38 -3.31
C ARG A 95 8.05 12.01 -4.70
N VAL A 96 7.45 12.98 -5.38
CA VAL A 96 7.15 12.86 -6.82
C VAL A 96 8.44 13.19 -7.56
N GLU A 97 9.20 12.17 -7.96
CA GLU A 97 10.50 12.39 -8.60
C GLU A 97 10.35 12.90 -10.02
N LYS A 98 9.35 12.40 -10.74
CA LYS A 98 9.14 12.75 -12.14
C LYS A 98 7.70 12.52 -12.59
N GLU A 99 7.19 13.37 -13.48
CA GLU A 99 6.01 13.13 -14.28
C GLU A 99 6.34 12.30 -15.52
N VAL A 100 5.56 11.26 -15.76
CA VAL A 100 5.75 10.33 -16.88
C VAL A 100 4.41 9.92 -17.47
N SER A 101 4.44 9.08 -18.51
CA SER A 101 3.24 8.44 -19.03
C SER A 101 3.40 6.91 -19.04
N VAL A 102 2.30 6.20 -18.80
CA VAL A 102 2.20 4.73 -18.89
C VAL A 102 1.06 4.42 -19.85
N ALA A 103 1.36 3.76 -20.96
CA ALA A 103 0.42 3.57 -22.07
C ALA A 103 -0.39 4.85 -22.44
N GLY A 104 0.29 6.00 -22.54
CA GLY A 104 -0.32 7.28 -22.89
C GLY A 104 -1.16 7.94 -21.79
N LYS A 105 -1.22 7.36 -20.58
CA LYS A 105 -1.91 7.94 -19.42
C LYS A 105 -0.91 8.67 -18.52
N PRO A 106 -1.25 9.85 -17.97
CA PRO A 106 -0.41 10.54 -17.00
C PRO A 106 -0.11 9.66 -15.77
N ALA A 107 1.15 9.67 -15.35
CA ALA A 107 1.65 8.90 -14.22
C ALA A 107 2.82 9.65 -13.55
N ILE A 108 3.29 9.12 -12.43
CA ILE A 108 4.46 9.64 -11.73
C ILE A 108 5.47 8.52 -11.48
N ILE A 109 6.74 8.89 -11.33
CA ILE A 109 7.76 8.09 -10.67
C ILE A 109 7.81 8.53 -9.21
N PRO A 110 7.26 7.75 -8.26
CA PRO A 110 7.37 8.04 -6.85
C PRO A 110 8.63 7.41 -6.25
N SER A 111 9.29 8.11 -5.33
CA SER A 111 10.24 7.50 -4.40
C SER A 111 9.61 7.37 -3.01
N ILE A 112 10.06 6.37 -2.24
CA ILE A 112 9.60 6.12 -0.87
C ILE A 112 10.83 5.88 0.01
N GLY A 113 11.03 6.76 0.99
CA GLY A 113 12.03 6.66 2.02
C GLY A 113 11.44 6.16 3.34
N GLY A 114 12.11 5.19 3.95
CA GLY A 114 11.81 4.62 5.25
C GLY A 114 13.04 3.96 5.84
N TRP A 115 12.88 3.24 6.94
CA TRP A 115 13.94 2.43 7.54
C TRP A 115 13.41 1.07 7.97
N ALA A 116 14.31 0.11 8.07
CA ALA A 116 14.05 -1.23 8.59
C ALA A 116 15.12 -1.60 9.63
N ARG A 117 14.82 -2.60 10.46
CA ARG A 117 15.76 -3.17 11.44
C ARG A 117 15.75 -4.68 11.31
N MET A 118 16.90 -5.31 11.49
CA MET A 118 16.94 -6.76 11.71
C MET A 118 16.23 -7.08 13.02
N THR A 119 15.28 -8.01 12.95
CA THR A 119 14.51 -8.47 14.12
C THR A 119 14.88 -9.89 14.56
N GLY A 120 15.65 -10.62 13.74
CA GLY A 120 16.11 -11.96 14.08
C GLY A 120 16.83 -12.63 12.91
N LEU A 121 17.55 -13.70 13.24
CA LEU A 121 18.09 -14.68 12.29
C LEU A 121 17.44 -16.02 12.65
N ASN A 122 16.64 -16.56 11.74
CA ASN A 122 15.81 -17.73 12.03
C ASN A 122 16.19 -18.90 11.13
N THR A 123 16.26 -20.10 11.71
CA THR A 123 16.24 -21.37 10.98
C THR A 123 14.87 -22.01 11.21
N ILE A 124 14.07 -22.10 10.16
CA ILE A 124 12.72 -22.69 10.20
C ILE A 124 12.79 -24.12 9.65
N PHE A 125 12.33 -25.09 10.43
CA PHE A 125 12.23 -26.49 10.02
C PHE A 125 10.76 -26.85 9.79
N ILE A 126 10.49 -27.61 8.72
CA ILE A 126 9.16 -28.13 8.38
C ILE A 126 9.33 -29.63 8.19
N ASP A 127 8.55 -30.42 8.94
CA ASP A 127 8.57 -31.89 8.89
C ASP A 127 7.26 -32.38 8.29
N ASP A 128 7.32 -33.26 7.29
CA ASP A 128 6.13 -33.82 6.62
C ASP A 128 5.24 -34.64 7.57
N ARG A 129 5.75 -35.04 8.74
CA ARG A 129 4.99 -35.74 9.79
C ARG A 129 4.21 -34.79 10.69
N ASP A 130 4.50 -33.49 10.66
CA ASP A 130 3.78 -32.49 11.46
C ASP A 130 2.42 -32.19 10.82
N PRO A 131 1.29 -32.50 11.49
CA PRO A 131 -0.05 -32.20 10.94
C PRO A 131 -0.31 -30.70 10.73
N PHE A 132 0.54 -29.83 11.28
CA PHE A 132 0.45 -28.37 11.15
C PHE A 132 1.58 -27.76 10.31
N ALA A 133 2.32 -28.56 9.54
CA ALA A 133 3.44 -28.13 8.70
C ALA A 133 3.13 -26.95 7.75
N HIS A 134 1.87 -26.80 7.34
CA HIS A 134 1.42 -25.75 6.42
C HIS A 134 0.79 -24.54 7.12
N GLY A 135 0.82 -24.52 8.46
CA GLY A 135 0.20 -23.49 9.28
C GLY A 135 -1.33 -23.57 9.29
N PHE A 136 -1.94 -22.74 10.13
CA PHE A 136 -3.39 -22.60 10.24
C PHE A 136 -3.75 -21.20 10.73
N ILE A 137 -5.00 -20.81 10.54
CA ILE A 137 -5.56 -19.54 11.02
C ILE A 137 -6.88 -19.87 11.73
N VAL A 138 -7.03 -19.40 12.98
CA VAL A 138 -8.25 -19.61 13.80
C VAL A 138 -9.17 -18.39 13.77
N THR A 139 -8.67 -17.25 13.29
CA THR A 139 -9.35 -15.96 13.31
C THR A 139 -10.15 -15.69 12.06
#